data_AF-A0A059EAX6-F1
#
_entry.id   AF-A0A059EAX6-F1
#
_cell.length_a   1.000
_cell.length_b   1.000
_cell.length_c   1.000
_cell.angle_alpha   90.00
_cell.angle_beta   90.00
_cell.angle_gamma   90.00
#
_symmetry.space_group_name_H-M   'P 1'
#
loop_
_entity.id
_entity.type
_entity.pdbx_description
1 polymer ?
#
loop_
_entity_poly.entity_id
_entity_poly.type
_entity_poly.pdbx_seq_one_letter_code
_entity_poly.pdbx_strand_id
1 'polypeptide(L)'
;MRFGLSVPFRTLLNLESEIVGVHRKDAEIALRQAFEPIGDLEIVASLQIFAGNASAKLKTLSDDALPWFSRPIATMALSDSWREEQGARKSGDEPDMSGSAEPSIAVSTARVEVYDNTLAILSLTGDIDVETIPPDWTADIFERCLSEFAEGLIAPLNNLLVMPAIARLEARKVDWPHKPYLMRPRQKYQIFFDLNDHDFPRWDESRSAFFWAHRIYQLDEDQRSESDLTTLLRLNEIRTYGLHGKDGSMVYTGSSIVRDESDLDAFLKASSLAQYFYCILDVLNDNQNEVYRALSAASTRREVERLIPRFHRMENFVDYVFNEARDAEISLQGPRRRYFETLFKTFGMDHLADTLRSRDQLVRSRLDRKSFQVAKTDRRLLQFALFVLGATQVFNFVLDIFGYVKRPEPGQVPGLVDLFGWLDINLTFNAIILLVILGALYASFRRN
;
A
#
# COMPACT_ATOMS: atom_id res chain seq x y z
N MET A 1 28.06 22.63 3.95
CA MET A 1 27.40 21.76 4.96
C MET A 1 27.12 20.41 4.32
N ARG A 2 27.53 19.32 4.97
CA ARG A 2 27.28 17.98 4.44
C ARG A 2 25.87 17.51 4.76
N PHE A 3 25.24 16.84 3.80
CA PHE A 3 23.89 16.32 3.95
C PHE A 3 23.74 14.91 3.38
N GLY A 4 22.66 14.25 3.76
CA GLY A 4 22.13 13.07 3.12
C GLY A 4 20.62 13.17 2.93
N LEU A 5 20.11 12.56 1.87
CA LEU A 5 18.68 12.37 1.66
C LEU A 5 18.37 10.88 1.55
N SER A 6 17.27 10.48 2.19
CA SER A 6 16.66 9.16 2.01
C SER A 6 15.24 9.35 1.50
N VAL A 7 15.01 8.90 0.26
CA VAL A 7 13.86 9.29 -0.56
C VAL A 7 13.13 8.03 -1.03
N PRO A 8 12.12 7.56 -0.30
CA PRO A 8 11.25 6.49 -0.75
C PRO A 8 10.37 6.93 -1.93
N PHE A 9 10.22 6.03 -2.89
CA PHE A 9 9.34 6.22 -4.04
C PHE A 9 8.62 4.92 -4.45
N ARG A 10 7.46 5.08 -5.09
CA ARG A 10 6.65 3.98 -5.60
C ARG A 10 7.23 3.37 -6.86
N THR A 11 7.11 2.04 -6.94
CA THR A 11 7.43 1.24 -8.12
C THR A 11 6.28 0.30 -8.44
N LEU A 12 6.29 -0.31 -9.62
CA LEU A 12 5.32 -1.36 -10.01
C LEU A 12 5.87 -2.77 -9.78
N LEU A 13 6.93 -2.92 -8.99
CA LEU A 13 7.53 -4.22 -8.70
C LEU A 13 6.72 -4.92 -7.59
N ASN A 14 6.07 -6.03 -7.92
CA ASN A 14 5.28 -6.81 -6.97
C ASN A 14 5.50 -8.29 -7.23
N LEU A 15 6.52 -8.83 -6.57
CA LEU A 15 6.83 -10.25 -6.64
C LEU A 15 5.86 -11.02 -5.75
N GLU A 16 5.71 -12.31 -6.03
CA GLU A 16 5.08 -13.21 -5.06
C GLU A 16 6.09 -13.59 -3.97
N SER A 17 6.32 -12.69 -2.99
CA SER A 17 7.39 -12.82 -1.97
C SER A 17 7.41 -14.18 -1.28
N GLU A 18 6.25 -14.77 -1.01
CA GLU A 18 6.11 -16.12 -0.44
C GLU A 18 6.71 -17.21 -1.35
N ILE A 19 6.49 -17.12 -2.66
CA ILE A 19 7.01 -18.09 -3.64
C ILE A 19 8.48 -17.82 -3.94
N VAL A 20 8.87 -16.56 -4.06
CA VAL A 20 10.28 -16.14 -4.18
C VAL A 20 11.10 -16.67 -3.01
N GLY A 21 10.55 -16.61 -1.80
CA GLY A 21 11.17 -17.16 -0.59
C GLY A 21 11.41 -18.67 -0.63
N VAL A 22 10.60 -19.44 -1.37
CA VAL A 22 10.71 -20.89 -1.55
C VAL A 22 11.63 -21.25 -2.72
N HIS A 23 11.51 -20.56 -3.86
CA HIS A 23 12.27 -20.82 -5.10
C HIS A 23 13.43 -19.83 -5.30
N ARG A 24 14.23 -19.65 -4.26
CA ARG A 24 15.24 -18.59 -4.16
C ARG A 24 16.25 -18.54 -5.31
N LYS A 25 16.76 -19.70 -5.74
CA LYS A 25 17.78 -19.77 -6.81
C LYS A 25 17.22 -19.39 -8.18
N ASP A 26 16.01 -19.84 -8.48
CA ASP A 26 15.37 -19.54 -9.77
C ASP A 26 14.94 -18.07 -9.81
N ALA A 27 14.42 -17.55 -8.69
CA ALA A 27 14.13 -16.13 -8.54
C ALA A 27 15.40 -15.28 -8.70
N GLU A 28 16.54 -15.73 -8.15
CA GLU A 28 17.82 -15.07 -8.35
C GLU A 28 18.24 -15.01 -9.81
N ILE A 29 18.15 -16.11 -10.54
CA ILE A 29 18.48 -16.12 -11.97
C ILE A 29 17.58 -15.16 -12.75
N ALA A 30 16.27 -15.18 -12.48
CA ALA A 30 15.32 -14.31 -13.15
C ALA A 30 15.57 -12.82 -12.85
N LEU A 31 15.83 -12.48 -11.58
CA LEU A 31 16.17 -11.13 -11.15
C LEU A 31 17.49 -10.66 -11.75
N ARG A 32 18.53 -11.51 -11.74
CA ARG A 32 19.81 -11.23 -12.39
C ARG A 32 19.63 -10.86 -13.85
N GLN A 33 18.96 -11.71 -14.60
CA GLN A 33 18.77 -11.49 -16.02
C GLN A 33 17.86 -10.29 -16.35
N ALA A 34 17.02 -9.84 -15.42
CA ALA A 34 16.18 -8.65 -15.61
C ALA A 34 16.93 -7.34 -15.34
N PHE A 35 17.77 -7.31 -14.30
CA PHE A 35 18.51 -6.13 -13.87
C PHE A 35 19.90 -6.00 -14.50
N GLU A 36 20.53 -7.08 -14.94
CA GLU A 36 21.89 -7.06 -15.54
C GLU A 36 22.04 -6.04 -16.69
N PRO A 37 21.09 -5.91 -17.65
CA PRO A 37 21.20 -4.89 -18.69
C PRO A 37 21.07 -3.44 -18.18
N ILE A 38 20.57 -3.24 -16.96
CA ILE A 38 20.54 -1.91 -16.30
C ILE A 38 21.94 -1.55 -15.80
N GLY A 39 22.74 -2.55 -15.39
CA GLY A 39 24.12 -2.36 -14.97
C GLY A 39 25.05 -1.89 -16.09
N ASP A 40 24.66 -2.09 -17.35
CA ASP A 40 25.41 -1.64 -18.52
C ASP A 40 25.11 -0.17 -18.92
N LEU A 41 24.15 0.48 -18.25
CA LEU A 41 23.81 1.88 -18.54
C LEU A 41 24.88 2.82 -17.96
N GLU A 42 25.22 3.88 -18.70
CA GLU A 42 26.23 4.87 -18.29
C GLU A 42 25.92 5.57 -16.96
N ILE A 43 24.64 5.68 -16.61
CA ILE A 43 24.15 6.23 -15.34
C ILE A 43 24.46 5.31 -14.13
N VAL A 44 24.78 4.03 -14.34
CA VAL A 44 25.02 3.05 -13.27
C VAL A 44 26.51 2.73 -13.17
N ALA A 45 27.12 3.04 -12.02
CA ALA A 45 28.51 2.69 -11.74
C ALA A 45 28.66 1.25 -11.24
N SER A 46 27.70 0.75 -10.46
CA SER A 46 27.71 -0.64 -10.00
C SER A 46 26.31 -1.14 -9.71
N LEU A 47 26.09 -2.43 -9.97
CA LEU A 47 24.85 -3.14 -9.72
C LEU A 47 25.12 -4.35 -8.82
N GLN A 48 24.39 -4.44 -7.72
CA GLN A 48 24.40 -5.58 -6.81
C GLN A 48 22.99 -6.16 -6.74
N ILE A 49 22.87 -7.46 -7.01
CA ILE A 49 21.59 -8.17 -6.98
C ILE A 49 21.63 -9.13 -5.81
N PHE A 50 20.77 -8.88 -4.83
CA PHE A 50 20.67 -9.67 -3.63
C PHE A 50 19.49 -10.61 -3.81
N ALA A 51 19.76 -11.76 -4.41
CA ALA A 51 18.77 -12.79 -4.55
C ALA A 51 19.19 -14.08 -3.85
N GLY A 52 18.28 -14.64 -3.05
CA GLY A 52 18.33 -15.99 -2.55
C GLY A 52 19.37 -16.39 -1.50
N ASN A 53 20.46 -15.66 -1.29
CA ASN A 53 21.48 -16.06 -0.31
C ASN A 53 21.03 -15.79 1.14
N ALA A 54 20.58 -16.87 1.78
CA ALA A 54 20.44 -16.93 3.22
C ALA A 54 21.76 -16.53 3.88
N SER A 55 21.68 -15.51 4.74
CA SER A 55 22.60 -15.24 5.85
C SER A 55 24.03 -15.74 5.62
N ALA A 56 24.92 -14.86 5.18
CA ALA A 56 26.25 -14.92 5.76
C ALA A 56 26.02 -14.93 7.27
N LYS A 57 26.32 -16.05 7.96
CA LYS A 57 26.43 -16.06 9.42
C LYS A 57 27.19 -14.79 9.79
N LEU A 58 26.71 -14.02 10.76
CA LEU A 58 27.39 -12.79 11.23
C LEU A 58 28.89 -13.09 11.34
N LYS A 59 29.69 -12.66 10.35
CA LYS A 59 31.13 -12.94 10.34
C LYS A 59 31.83 -11.88 11.16
N THR A 60 31.24 -10.69 11.20
CA THR A 60 31.66 -9.55 12.00
C THR A 60 30.45 -8.91 12.69
N LEU A 61 30.70 -8.15 13.75
CA LEU A 61 29.70 -7.26 14.39
C LEU A 61 29.27 -6.10 13.48
N SER A 62 29.84 -6.01 12.27
CA SER A 62 29.50 -5.00 11.27
C SER A 62 28.58 -5.55 10.17
N ASP A 63 28.35 -6.86 10.12
CA ASP A 63 27.49 -7.48 9.11
C ASP A 63 26.03 -7.48 9.59
N ASP A 64 25.10 -6.98 8.79
CA ASP A 64 23.67 -7.13 9.09
C ASP A 64 23.13 -8.45 8.53
N ALA A 65 22.31 -9.13 9.32
CA ALA A 65 21.69 -10.41 8.92
C ALA A 65 20.22 -10.22 8.51
N LEU A 66 19.92 -9.21 7.69
CA LEU A 66 18.54 -8.83 7.36
C LEU A 66 17.73 -10.00 6.78
N PRO A 67 16.44 -10.15 7.10
CA PRO A 67 15.57 -11.12 6.43
C PRO A 67 15.35 -10.71 4.97
N TRP A 68 14.86 -11.66 4.15
CA TRP A 68 14.65 -11.44 2.71
C TRP A 68 13.79 -10.21 2.41
N PHE A 69 12.68 -10.06 3.13
CA PHE A 69 11.73 -8.97 2.94
C PHE A 69 12.35 -7.57 3.15
N SER A 70 13.37 -7.51 4.01
CA SER A 70 14.06 -6.27 4.42
C SER A 70 15.29 -5.96 3.57
N ARG A 71 15.66 -6.86 2.64
CA ARG A 71 16.80 -6.65 1.77
C ARG A 71 16.33 -6.04 0.44
N PRO A 72 17.08 -5.07 -0.10
CA PRO A 72 16.83 -4.64 -1.46
C PRO A 72 17.10 -5.81 -2.41
N ILE A 73 16.23 -6.03 -3.37
CA ILE A 73 16.41 -7.01 -4.44
C ILE A 73 17.61 -6.62 -5.32
N ALA A 74 17.72 -5.31 -5.59
CA ALA A 74 18.82 -4.73 -6.34
C ALA A 74 19.26 -3.42 -5.70
N THR A 75 20.57 -3.19 -5.64
CA THR A 75 21.17 -1.91 -5.29
C THR A 75 22.01 -1.43 -6.46
N MET A 76 21.75 -0.20 -6.90
CA MET A 76 22.45 0.44 -8.02
C MET A 76 23.15 1.69 -7.49
N ALA A 77 24.47 1.77 -7.61
CA ALA A 77 25.20 3.01 -7.36
C ALA A 77 25.21 3.84 -8.64
N LEU A 78 24.91 5.13 -8.54
CA LEU A 78 24.90 6.04 -9.68
C LEU A 78 26.32 6.51 -10.02
N SER A 79 26.57 6.73 -11.31
CA SER A 79 27.89 7.08 -11.83
C SER A 79 28.32 8.51 -11.55
N ASP A 80 29.62 8.76 -11.70
CA ASP A 80 30.25 10.08 -11.60
C ASP A 80 29.64 11.04 -12.63
N SER A 81 29.45 10.57 -13.88
CA SER A 81 28.85 11.36 -14.96
C SER A 81 27.43 11.82 -14.63
N TRP A 82 26.62 10.93 -14.04
CA TRP A 82 25.28 11.32 -13.59
C TRP A 82 25.33 12.35 -12.45
N ARG A 83 26.24 12.17 -11.48
CA ARG A 83 26.42 13.11 -10.36
C ARG A 83 26.85 14.50 -10.83
N GLU A 84 27.78 14.55 -11.79
CA GLU A 84 28.22 15.79 -12.43
C GLU A 84 27.08 16.47 -13.20
N GLU A 85 26.26 15.71 -13.93
CA GLU A 85 25.09 16.25 -14.63
C GLU A 85 24.08 16.86 -13.64
N GLN A 86 23.80 16.19 -12.52
CA GLN A 86 22.89 16.72 -11.51
C GLN A 86 23.46 17.93 -10.76
N GLY A 87 24.77 17.98 -10.53
CA GLY A 87 25.43 19.16 -9.96
C GLY A 87 25.50 20.36 -10.93
N ALA A 88 25.45 20.10 -12.24
CA ALA A 88 25.43 21.13 -13.28
C ALA A 88 24.01 21.61 -13.63
N ARG A 89 22.99 20.80 -13.37
CA ARG A 89 21.58 21.22 -13.45
C ARG A 89 21.30 22.25 -12.36
N LYS A 90 21.22 23.52 -12.76
CA LYS A 90 20.40 24.48 -12.00
C LYS A 90 18.97 23.94 -12.03
N SER A 91 18.28 23.84 -10.90
CA SER A 91 16.89 23.39 -10.95
C SER A 91 16.11 24.44 -11.74
N GLY A 92 15.46 23.98 -12.82
CA GLY A 92 14.63 24.83 -13.67
C GLY A 92 14.98 24.78 -15.17
N ASP A 93 14.40 23.80 -15.85
CA ASP A 93 13.99 23.94 -17.26
C ASP A 93 12.56 24.52 -17.36
N GLU A 94 12.05 25.13 -16.27
CA GLU A 94 10.84 25.95 -16.30
C GLU A 94 11.18 27.44 -16.41
N PRO A 95 10.48 28.21 -17.27
CA PRO A 95 10.76 29.62 -17.47
C PRO A 95 10.39 30.42 -16.22
N ASP A 96 11.41 31.02 -15.59
CA ASP A 96 11.39 32.24 -14.78
C ASP A 96 10.03 32.64 -14.18
N MET A 97 9.71 32.09 -13.01
CA MET A 97 8.69 32.67 -12.12
C MET A 97 9.17 32.85 -10.67
N SER A 98 10.47 33.11 -10.47
CA SER A 98 11.02 33.95 -9.37
C SER A 98 12.53 33.80 -9.35
N GLY A 99 13.27 34.90 -9.47
CA GLY A 99 14.74 34.94 -9.41
C GLY A 99 15.33 34.66 -8.02
N SER A 100 14.96 33.55 -7.38
CA SER A 100 15.62 33.07 -6.17
C SER A 100 16.85 32.27 -6.58
N ALA A 101 18.03 32.73 -6.17
CA ALA A 101 19.24 31.92 -6.24
C ALA A 101 18.99 30.63 -5.45
N GLU A 102 19.02 29.50 -6.13
CA GLU A 102 18.93 28.19 -5.49
C GLU A 102 20.26 27.83 -4.82
N PRO A 103 20.24 27.07 -3.71
CA PRO A 103 21.45 26.58 -3.09
C PRO A 103 22.24 25.74 -4.08
N SER A 104 23.55 25.94 -4.11
CA SER A 104 24.45 25.04 -4.81
C SER A 104 24.50 23.69 -4.09
N ILE A 105 24.00 22.63 -4.74
CA ILE A 105 23.97 21.27 -4.22
C ILE A 105 24.93 20.41 -5.03
N ALA A 106 25.98 19.88 -4.37
CA ALA A 106 26.92 18.94 -4.96
C ALA A 106 26.61 17.52 -4.46
N VAL A 107 26.29 16.59 -5.36
CA VAL A 107 26.02 15.19 -5.00
C VAL A 107 27.31 14.38 -4.96
N SER A 108 27.72 13.96 -3.77
CA SER A 108 28.93 13.16 -3.57
C SER A 108 28.68 11.67 -3.79
N THR A 109 27.55 11.11 -3.38
CA THR A 109 27.19 9.70 -3.66
C THR A 109 25.69 9.56 -3.83
N ALA A 110 25.26 8.60 -4.66
CA ALA A 110 23.85 8.26 -4.79
C ALA A 110 23.68 6.77 -5.08
N ARG A 111 22.69 6.15 -4.42
CA ARG A 111 22.32 4.75 -4.59
C ARG A 111 20.81 4.58 -4.65
N VAL A 112 20.34 3.71 -5.54
CA VAL A 112 18.94 3.29 -5.62
C VAL A 112 18.82 1.86 -5.11
N GLU A 113 18.04 1.68 -4.06
CA GLU A 113 17.72 0.40 -3.43
C GLU A 113 16.30 0.01 -3.84
N VAL A 114 16.16 -1.04 -4.66
CA VAL A 114 14.87 -1.53 -5.13
C VAL A 114 14.40 -2.66 -4.23
N TYR A 115 13.23 -2.51 -3.62
CA TYR A 115 12.63 -3.50 -2.74
C TYR A 115 11.46 -4.20 -3.43
N ASP A 116 11.05 -5.34 -2.88
CA ASP A 116 9.75 -5.92 -3.21
C ASP A 116 8.63 -5.01 -2.69
N ASN A 117 7.38 -5.33 -3.03
CA ASN A 117 6.19 -4.64 -2.50
C ASN A 117 6.10 -3.17 -2.92
N THR A 118 6.44 -2.90 -4.17
CA THR A 118 6.14 -1.65 -4.88
C THR A 118 6.89 -0.43 -4.34
N LEU A 119 8.10 -0.64 -3.81
CA LEU A 119 8.94 0.43 -3.24
C LEU A 119 10.38 0.39 -3.74
N ALA A 120 10.97 1.56 -3.84
CA ALA A 120 12.41 1.75 -3.94
C ALA A 120 12.81 2.98 -3.14
N ILE A 121 14.09 3.10 -2.81
CA ILE A 121 14.63 4.20 -2.01
C ILE A 121 15.87 4.73 -2.70
N LEU A 122 15.88 6.03 -2.98
CA LEU A 122 17.07 6.77 -3.37
C LEU A 122 17.75 7.28 -2.10
N SER A 123 18.97 6.84 -1.85
CA SER A 123 19.84 7.42 -0.82
C SER A 123 20.96 8.20 -1.48
N LEU A 124 21.15 9.45 -1.09
CA LEU A 124 22.25 10.27 -1.59
C LEU A 124 22.95 11.01 -0.45
N THR A 125 24.22 11.32 -0.65
CA THR A 125 24.98 12.26 0.20
C THR A 125 25.62 13.32 -0.66
N GLY A 126 25.84 14.49 -0.08
CA GLY A 126 26.39 15.62 -0.79
C GLY A 126 26.77 16.76 0.12
N ASP A 127 27.13 17.88 -0.49
CA ASP A 127 27.42 19.14 0.17
C ASP A 127 26.50 20.24 -0.36
N ILE A 128 25.99 21.05 0.57
CA ILE A 128 25.23 22.27 0.29
C ILE A 128 26.11 23.45 0.64
N ASP A 129 26.27 24.38 -0.29
CA ASP A 129 26.94 25.65 -0.01
C ASP A 129 25.96 26.60 0.70
N VAL A 130 26.12 26.72 2.02
CA VAL A 130 25.23 27.54 2.86
C VAL A 130 25.37 29.03 2.52
N GLU A 131 26.52 29.48 2.01
CA GLU A 131 26.74 30.87 1.64
C GLU A 131 25.92 31.29 0.41
N THR A 132 25.50 30.32 -0.40
CA THR A 132 24.65 30.56 -1.58
C THR A 132 23.17 30.68 -1.25
N ILE A 133 22.77 30.34 -0.01
CA ILE A 133 21.37 30.40 0.42
C ILE A 133 20.98 31.87 0.66
N PRO A 134 19.92 32.37 0.01
CA PRO A 134 19.47 33.73 0.24
C PRO A 134 19.07 33.97 1.71
N PRO A 135 19.42 35.13 2.29
CA PRO A 135 19.21 35.40 3.72
C PRO A 135 17.72 35.53 4.11
N ASP A 136 16.82 35.69 3.15
CA ASP A 136 15.37 35.72 3.33
C ASP A 136 14.73 34.32 3.33
N TRP A 137 15.50 33.26 3.07
CA TRP A 137 14.99 31.90 3.10
C TRP A 137 14.59 31.48 4.50
N THR A 138 13.33 31.04 4.61
CA THR A 138 12.83 30.39 5.80
C THR A 138 13.11 28.89 5.76
N ALA A 139 13.02 28.23 6.90
CA ALA A 139 13.16 26.78 6.97
C ALA A 139 12.18 26.04 6.03
N ASP A 140 10.94 26.51 5.91
CA ASP A 140 9.94 25.90 5.02
C ASP A 140 10.36 26.00 3.54
N ILE A 141 10.93 27.13 3.13
CA ILE A 141 11.41 27.33 1.76
C ILE A 141 12.59 26.39 1.47
N PHE A 142 13.54 26.32 2.41
CA PHE A 142 14.71 25.46 2.28
C PHE A 142 14.33 23.97 2.24
N GLU A 143 13.45 23.54 3.14
CA GLU A 143 12.94 22.18 3.16
C GLU A 143 12.18 21.81 1.88
N ARG A 144 11.34 22.72 1.38
CA ARG A 144 10.61 22.54 0.12
C ARG A 144 11.57 22.41 -1.06
N CYS A 145 12.58 23.28 -1.15
CA CYS A 145 13.60 23.21 -2.20
C CYS A 145 14.30 21.84 -2.22
N LEU A 146 14.70 21.32 -1.06
CA LEU A 146 15.32 19.99 -0.97
C LEU A 146 14.36 18.84 -1.34
N SER A 147 13.06 19.00 -1.05
CA SER A 147 12.03 18.05 -1.46
C SER A 147 11.77 18.08 -2.95
N GLU A 148 11.67 19.27 -3.56
CA GLU A 148 11.51 19.46 -5.01
C GLU A 148 12.72 18.92 -5.77
N PHE A 149 13.94 19.18 -5.27
CA PHE A 149 15.17 18.58 -5.78
C PHE A 149 15.09 17.05 -5.74
N ALA A 150 14.70 16.46 -4.60
CA ALA A 150 14.57 15.01 -4.47
C ALA A 150 13.51 14.43 -5.42
N GLU A 151 12.34 15.07 -5.50
CA GLU A 151 11.24 14.65 -6.37
C GLU A 151 11.63 14.66 -7.85
N GLY A 152 12.33 15.71 -8.30
CA GLY A 152 12.84 15.83 -9.67
C GLY A 152 13.79 14.72 -10.09
N LEU A 153 14.47 14.07 -9.14
CA LEU A 153 15.35 12.93 -9.42
C LEU A 153 14.58 11.60 -9.56
N ILE A 154 13.41 11.47 -8.92
CA ILE A 154 12.71 10.17 -8.80
C ILE A 154 12.15 9.69 -10.13
N ALA A 155 11.37 10.50 -10.84
CA ALA A 155 10.67 10.04 -12.05
C ALA A 155 11.65 9.53 -13.14
N PRO A 156 12.76 10.24 -13.46
CA PRO A 156 13.76 9.74 -14.40
C PRO A 156 14.41 8.43 -13.94
N LEU A 157 14.81 8.34 -12.66
CA LEU A 157 15.44 7.14 -12.13
C LEU A 157 14.50 5.94 -12.13
N ASN A 158 13.21 6.14 -11.81
CA ASN A 158 12.21 5.08 -11.85
C ASN A 158 12.04 4.53 -13.27
N ASN A 159 11.90 5.43 -14.25
CA ASN A 159 11.68 5.06 -15.65
C ASN A 159 12.92 4.48 -16.34
N LEU A 160 14.13 4.91 -15.96
CA LEU A 160 15.38 4.44 -16.55
C LEU A 160 15.91 3.15 -15.89
N LEU A 161 15.78 3.02 -14.57
CA LEU A 161 16.41 1.93 -13.81
C LEU A 161 15.44 0.81 -13.44
N VAL A 162 14.25 1.17 -12.94
CA VAL A 162 13.33 0.20 -12.32
C VAL A 162 12.34 -0.37 -13.35
N MET A 163 11.69 0.50 -14.13
CA MET A 163 10.66 0.08 -15.10
C MET A 163 11.16 -0.90 -16.17
N PRO A 164 12.37 -0.75 -16.76
CA PRO A 164 12.82 -1.69 -17.78
C PRO A 164 13.13 -3.08 -17.20
N ALA A 165 13.57 -3.17 -15.94
CA ALA A 165 13.72 -4.44 -15.23
C ALA A 165 12.35 -5.11 -15.00
N ILE A 166 11.35 -4.34 -14.59
CA ILE A 166 9.96 -4.81 -14.42
C ILE A 166 9.39 -5.35 -15.74
N ALA A 167 9.57 -4.63 -16.85
CA ALA A 167 9.12 -5.07 -18.17
C ALA A 167 9.73 -6.42 -18.59
N ARG A 168 11.01 -6.64 -18.28
CA ARG A 168 11.69 -7.92 -18.54
C ARG A 168 11.19 -9.05 -17.65
N LEU A 169 10.88 -8.77 -16.38
CA LEU A 169 10.32 -9.76 -15.46
C LEU A 169 8.90 -10.18 -15.87
N GLU A 170 8.08 -9.25 -16.36
CA GLU A 170 6.74 -9.57 -16.88
C GLU A 170 6.79 -10.44 -18.14
N ALA A 171 7.66 -10.10 -19.08
CA ALA A 171 7.76 -10.80 -20.37
C ALA A 171 8.24 -12.26 -20.23
N ARG A 172 8.78 -12.64 -19.08
CA ARG A 172 9.42 -13.94 -18.86
C ARG A 172 8.51 -14.92 -18.16
N LYS A 173 8.40 -16.11 -18.76
CA LYS A 173 7.90 -17.29 -18.07
C LYS A 173 9.04 -17.96 -17.31
N VAL A 174 8.80 -18.27 -16.05
CA VAL A 174 9.68 -19.14 -15.26
C VAL A 174 9.08 -20.54 -15.31
N ASP A 175 9.88 -21.54 -15.70
CA ASP A 175 9.44 -22.95 -15.78
C ASP A 175 9.27 -23.55 -14.38
N TRP A 176 8.23 -23.11 -13.65
CA TRP A 176 7.83 -23.69 -12.38
C TRP A 176 6.56 -24.53 -12.54
N PRO A 177 6.50 -25.74 -11.95
CA PRO A 177 5.41 -26.70 -12.18
C PRO A 177 4.03 -26.23 -11.70
N HIS A 178 3.95 -25.18 -10.88
CA HIS A 178 2.70 -24.71 -10.28
C HIS A 178 2.36 -23.23 -10.52
N LYS A 179 3.28 -22.39 -11.01
CA LYS A 179 3.01 -21.01 -11.45
C LYS A 179 4.07 -20.49 -12.43
N PRO A 180 3.72 -20.16 -13.68
CA PRO A 180 4.71 -19.80 -14.71
C PRO A 180 5.27 -18.36 -14.63
N TYR A 181 4.91 -17.55 -13.63
CA TYR A 181 5.32 -16.13 -13.56
C TYR A 181 5.79 -15.73 -12.17
N LEU A 182 6.90 -15.00 -12.10
CA LEU A 182 7.50 -14.46 -10.87
C LEU A 182 6.73 -13.24 -10.34
N MET A 183 6.22 -12.42 -11.26
CA MET A 183 5.44 -11.22 -10.96
C MET A 183 3.95 -11.51 -10.90
N ARG A 184 3.24 -10.83 -9.98
CA ARG A 184 1.78 -10.83 -9.97
C ARG A 184 1.24 -10.08 -11.20
N PRO A 185 0.19 -10.59 -11.87
CA PRO A 185 -0.43 -9.89 -13.00
C PRO A 185 -0.98 -8.50 -12.63
N ARG A 186 -0.94 -7.56 -13.60
CA ARG A 186 -1.35 -6.14 -13.47
C ARG A 186 -2.67 -5.88 -12.74
N GLN A 187 -3.70 -6.71 -12.95
CA GLN A 187 -5.05 -6.55 -12.35
C GLN A 187 -5.21 -7.29 -11.02
N LYS A 188 -4.11 -7.77 -10.43
CA LYS A 188 -4.09 -8.62 -9.23
C LYS A 188 -3.19 -8.05 -8.15
N TYR A 189 -3.00 -6.73 -8.06
CA TYR A 189 -2.49 -6.17 -6.81
C TYR A 189 -3.58 -6.37 -5.74
N GLN A 190 -3.40 -7.42 -4.95
CA GLN A 190 -4.37 -7.86 -3.95
C GLN A 190 -4.23 -7.10 -2.64
N ILE A 191 -3.06 -6.51 -2.41
CA ILE A 191 -2.67 -5.81 -1.18
C ILE A 191 -2.47 -4.31 -1.47
N PHE A 192 -1.67 -3.97 -2.49
CA PHE A 192 -1.44 -2.59 -2.97
C PHE A 192 -2.39 -2.26 -4.13
N PHE A 193 -3.69 -2.34 -3.88
CA PHE A 193 -4.68 -2.22 -4.94
C PHE A 193 -4.86 -0.79 -5.47
N ASP A 194 -4.29 0.20 -4.78
CA ASP A 194 -4.12 1.59 -5.23
C ASP A 194 -3.40 1.69 -6.59
N LEU A 195 -2.57 0.70 -6.91
CA LEU A 195 -1.84 0.62 -8.18
C LEU A 195 -2.59 -0.13 -9.29
N ASN A 196 -3.78 -0.67 -9.06
CA ASN A 196 -4.50 -1.46 -10.08
C ASN A 196 -4.90 -0.62 -11.31
N ASP A 197 -5.11 0.67 -11.14
CA ASP A 197 -5.49 1.60 -12.23
C ASP A 197 -4.27 2.27 -12.89
N HIS A 198 -3.06 1.95 -12.43
CA HIS A 198 -1.84 2.52 -12.98
C HIS A 198 -1.47 1.86 -14.34
N ASP A 199 -0.87 2.64 -15.23
CA ASP A 199 -0.28 2.12 -16.46
C ASP A 199 0.94 1.24 -16.18
N PHE A 200 1.08 0.14 -16.93
CA PHE A 200 2.13 -0.86 -16.70
C PHE A 200 2.76 -1.25 -18.03
N PRO A 201 4.10 -1.38 -18.12
CA PRO A 201 5.11 -1.20 -17.07
C PRO A 201 5.67 0.24 -17.00
N ARG A 202 4.91 1.26 -17.40
CA ARG A 202 5.39 2.66 -17.40
C ARG A 202 4.79 3.43 -16.25
N TRP A 203 5.64 4.13 -15.51
CA TRP A 203 5.15 5.10 -14.54
C TRP A 203 4.57 6.31 -15.29
N ASP A 204 3.40 6.78 -14.87
CA ASP A 204 2.75 7.96 -15.45
C ASP A 204 3.44 9.18 -14.88
N GLU A 205 4.15 9.93 -15.73
CA GLU A 205 4.92 11.11 -15.30
C GLU A 205 4.03 12.23 -14.74
N SER A 206 2.72 12.21 -15.01
CA SER A 206 1.77 13.14 -14.38
C SER A 206 1.47 12.80 -12.93
N ARG A 207 1.85 11.61 -12.46
CA ARG A 207 1.70 11.16 -11.07
C ARG A 207 3.06 11.08 -10.41
N SER A 208 3.25 11.76 -9.30
CA SER A 208 4.51 11.65 -8.57
C SER A 208 4.66 10.24 -7.96
N ALA A 209 5.80 9.60 -8.21
CA ALA A 209 6.19 8.38 -7.50
C ALA A 209 6.79 8.70 -6.12
N PHE A 210 7.15 9.95 -5.88
CA PHE A 210 7.79 10.40 -4.65
C PHE A 210 6.81 10.34 -3.47
N PHE A 211 7.26 9.80 -2.33
CA PHE A 211 6.50 9.91 -1.09
C PHE A 211 6.90 11.16 -0.31
N TRP A 212 8.14 11.16 0.19
CA TRP A 212 8.73 12.25 0.96
C TRP A 212 10.26 12.07 0.99
N ALA A 213 10.98 13.08 1.47
CA ALA A 213 12.44 13.02 1.65
C ALA A 213 12.78 13.19 3.13
N HIS A 214 13.54 12.26 3.69
CA HIS A 214 14.15 12.45 5.00
C HIS A 214 15.52 13.10 4.84
N ARG A 215 15.70 14.25 5.48
CA ARG A 215 16.86 15.13 5.34
C ARG A 215 17.77 14.92 6.54
N ILE A 216 19.02 14.56 6.29
CA ILE A 216 20.00 14.26 7.33
C ILE A 216 21.14 15.24 7.19
N TYR A 217 21.37 16.06 8.22
CA TYR A 217 22.43 17.05 8.23
C TYR A 217 23.58 16.56 9.11
N GLN A 218 24.80 16.64 8.63
CA GLN A 218 25.99 16.45 9.46
C GLN A 218 26.48 17.83 9.89
N LEU A 219 26.43 18.07 11.20
CA LEU A 219 26.76 19.36 11.79
C LEU A 219 27.74 19.18 12.95
N ASP A 220 28.88 19.87 12.85
CA ASP A 220 29.87 19.98 13.92
C ASP A 220 29.39 20.91 15.05
N GLU A 221 30.09 20.92 16.20
CA GLU A 221 29.65 21.71 17.37
C GLU A 221 29.56 23.22 17.08
N ASP A 222 30.48 23.77 16.30
CA ASP A 222 30.49 25.19 15.91
C ASP A 222 29.26 25.52 15.05
N GLN A 223 28.94 24.69 14.07
CA GLN A 223 27.77 24.86 13.19
C GLN A 223 26.45 24.75 13.96
N ARG A 224 26.39 23.92 15.01
CA ARG A 224 25.21 23.80 15.88
C ARG A 224 24.98 25.01 16.79
N SER A 225 25.99 25.89 16.90
CA SER A 225 25.92 27.11 17.71
C SER A 225 25.53 28.34 16.88
N GLU A 226 25.58 28.24 15.55
CA GLU A 226 25.22 29.31 14.63
C GLU A 226 23.71 29.52 14.59
N SER A 227 23.24 30.73 14.94
CA SER A 227 21.81 31.04 15.09
C SER A 227 21.03 30.89 13.79
N ASP A 228 21.65 31.29 12.69
CA ASP A 228 20.97 31.42 11.40
C ASP A 228 20.78 30.03 10.80
N LEU A 229 21.83 29.18 10.84
CA LEU A 229 21.76 27.78 10.46
C LEU A 229 20.80 26.99 11.37
N THR A 230 20.82 27.25 12.69
CA THR A 230 19.91 26.62 13.65
C THR A 230 18.44 26.92 13.32
N THR A 231 18.15 28.14 12.88
CA THR A 231 16.81 28.58 12.48
C THR A 231 16.41 27.99 11.13
N LEU A 232 17.31 28.05 10.14
CA LEU A 232 17.08 27.52 8.80
C LEU A 232 16.77 26.01 8.80
N LEU A 233 17.45 25.24 9.66
CA LEU A 233 17.31 23.78 9.73
C LEU A 233 16.28 23.30 10.77
N ARG A 234 15.54 24.22 11.43
CA ARG A 234 14.60 23.92 12.53
C ARG A 234 15.22 23.15 13.70
N LEU A 235 16.50 23.36 14.00
CA LEU A 235 17.17 22.55 15.03
C LEU A 235 16.53 22.70 16.42
N ASN A 236 15.92 23.85 16.71
CA ASN A 236 15.18 24.07 17.95
C ASN A 236 13.91 23.22 18.04
N GLU A 237 13.19 23.05 16.92
CA GLU A 237 12.01 22.17 16.87
C GLU A 237 12.45 20.71 17.03
N ILE A 238 13.53 20.31 16.37
CA ILE A 238 14.11 18.97 16.52
C ILE A 238 14.53 18.72 17.98
N ARG A 239 15.14 19.70 18.66
CA ARG A 239 15.48 19.58 20.09
C ARG A 239 14.25 19.47 21.00
N THR A 240 13.14 20.09 20.62
CA THR A 240 11.93 20.15 21.46
C THR A 240 11.03 18.94 21.25
N TYR A 241 10.85 18.53 19.99
CA TYR A 241 9.88 17.52 19.56
C TYR A 241 10.51 16.25 18.99
N GLY A 242 11.82 16.25 18.75
CA GLY A 242 12.57 15.10 18.28
C GLY A 242 13.11 14.23 19.42
N LEU A 243 13.63 13.07 19.04
CA LEU A 243 14.29 12.13 19.94
C LEU A 243 15.80 12.33 19.91
N HIS A 244 16.40 12.33 21.11
CA HIS A 244 17.85 12.39 21.27
C HIS A 244 18.43 10.98 21.24
N GLY A 245 19.27 10.73 20.24
CA GLY A 245 20.07 9.51 20.17
C GLY A 245 21.16 9.49 21.25
N LYS A 246 21.61 8.29 21.62
CA LYS A 246 22.63 8.10 22.68
C LYS A 246 24.01 8.67 22.34
N ASP A 247 24.23 9.03 21.09
CA ASP A 247 25.43 9.62 20.48
C ASP A 247 25.33 11.14 20.29
N GLY A 248 24.21 11.76 20.68
CA GLY A 248 23.96 13.17 20.38
C GLY A 248 23.45 13.43 18.96
N SER A 249 23.01 12.39 18.25
CA SER A 249 22.11 12.56 17.10
C SER A 249 20.75 13.08 17.56
N MET A 250 20.11 13.88 16.72
CA MET A 250 18.79 14.42 16.97
C MET A 250 17.89 14.03 15.80
N VAL A 251 16.81 13.32 16.08
CA VAL A 251 15.96 12.71 15.06
C VAL A 251 14.56 13.31 15.16
N TYR A 252 14.05 13.85 14.06
CA TYR A 252 12.69 14.35 13.95
C TYR A 252 12.03 13.80 12.68
N THR A 253 10.71 13.92 12.58
CA THR A 253 9.99 13.53 11.36
C THR A 253 10.39 14.49 10.25
N GLY A 254 10.85 13.99 9.10
CA GLY A 254 11.32 14.84 8.00
C GLY A 254 12.81 15.18 8.05
N SER A 255 13.36 15.46 9.23
CA SER A 255 14.74 15.97 9.36
C SER A 255 15.50 15.35 10.54
N SER A 256 16.79 15.09 10.37
CA SER A 256 17.69 14.54 11.39
C SER A 256 19.05 15.21 11.36
N ILE A 257 19.75 15.16 12.49
CA ILE A 257 21.13 15.62 12.62
C ILE A 257 22.00 14.49 13.13
N VAL A 258 23.10 14.24 12.43
CA VAL A 258 24.21 13.40 12.90
C VAL A 258 25.39 14.26 13.30
N ARG A 259 26.19 13.78 14.26
CA ARG A 259 27.37 14.49 14.75
C ARG A 259 28.58 14.17 13.88
N ASP A 260 28.93 12.89 13.82
CA ASP A 260 30.12 12.43 13.14
C ASP A 260 29.81 12.04 11.69
N GLU A 261 30.68 12.44 10.76
CA GLU A 261 30.56 12.04 9.35
C GLU A 261 30.53 10.51 9.18
N SER A 262 31.30 9.80 10.01
CA SER A 262 31.36 8.34 9.98
C SER A 262 30.02 7.66 10.30
N ASP A 263 29.11 8.36 10.96
CA ASP A 263 27.77 7.87 11.28
C ASP A 263 26.75 8.09 10.16
N LEU A 264 27.02 8.97 9.18
CA LEU A 264 26.07 9.36 8.15
C LEU A 264 25.63 8.18 7.28
N ASP A 265 26.54 7.32 6.83
CA ASP A 265 26.18 6.12 6.04
C ASP A 265 25.39 5.11 6.88
N ALA A 266 25.77 4.92 8.15
CA ALA A 266 25.04 4.04 9.05
C ALA A 266 23.61 4.57 9.30
N PHE A 267 23.47 5.87 9.50
CA PHE A 267 22.17 6.53 9.66
C PHE A 267 21.34 6.41 8.39
N LEU A 268 21.90 6.67 7.20
CA LEU A 268 21.20 6.53 5.93
C LEU A 268 20.71 5.10 5.69
N LYS A 269 21.52 4.08 5.97
CA LYS A 269 21.10 2.67 5.87
C LYS A 269 19.92 2.36 6.81
N ALA A 270 19.99 2.86 8.05
CA ALA A 270 18.89 2.70 9.00
C ALA A 270 17.63 3.46 8.55
N SER A 271 17.80 4.67 7.98
CA SER A 271 16.73 5.50 7.44
C SER A 271 16.04 4.84 6.26
N SER A 272 16.78 4.32 5.28
CA SER A 272 16.20 3.54 4.17
C SER A 272 15.30 2.44 4.69
N LEU A 273 15.80 1.63 5.63
CA LEU A 273 15.03 0.50 6.13
C LEU A 273 13.80 0.94 6.95
N ALA A 274 13.93 1.97 7.78
CA ALA A 274 12.81 2.52 8.54
C ALA A 274 11.74 3.11 7.60
N GLN A 275 12.14 3.86 6.57
CA GLN A 275 11.24 4.42 5.57
C GLN A 275 10.58 3.34 4.71
N TYR A 276 11.29 2.27 4.35
CA TYR A 276 10.73 1.12 3.64
C TYR A 276 9.52 0.56 4.40
N PHE A 277 9.68 0.24 5.69
CA PHE A 277 8.57 -0.25 6.50
C PHE A 277 7.47 0.80 6.70
N TYR A 278 7.85 2.06 6.93
CA TYR A 278 6.89 3.13 7.15
C TYR A 278 5.96 3.30 5.93
N CYS A 279 6.54 3.42 4.74
CA CYS A 279 5.77 3.61 3.51
C CYS A 279 4.88 2.40 3.19
N ILE A 280 5.30 1.17 3.49
CA ILE A 280 4.43 -0.01 3.34
C ILE A 280 3.22 0.13 4.26
N LEU A 281 3.44 0.37 5.55
CA LEU A 281 2.37 0.44 6.54
C LEU A 281 1.43 1.62 6.30
N ASP A 282 1.96 2.75 5.84
CA ASP A 282 1.18 3.94 5.51
C ASP A 282 0.22 3.69 4.33
N VAL A 283 0.71 3.05 3.25
CA VAL A 283 -0.19 2.66 2.16
C VAL A 283 -1.19 1.58 2.57
N LEU A 284 -0.79 0.64 3.43
CA LEU A 284 -1.76 -0.32 3.98
C LEU A 284 -2.83 0.39 4.82
N ASN A 285 -2.46 1.43 5.56
CA ASN A 285 -3.37 2.24 6.36
C ASN A 285 -4.41 2.98 5.49
N ASP A 286 -3.98 3.53 4.36
CA ASP A 286 -4.86 4.15 3.36
C ASP A 286 -5.76 3.13 2.67
N ASN A 287 -5.20 2.00 2.22
CA ASN A 287 -5.95 0.92 1.61
C ASN A 287 -7.00 0.35 2.59
N GLN A 288 -6.68 0.20 3.89
CA GLN A 288 -7.64 -0.25 4.89
C GLN A 288 -8.78 0.77 5.08
N ASN A 289 -8.46 2.06 5.04
CA ASN A 289 -9.45 3.12 5.11
C ASN A 289 -10.39 3.09 3.88
N GLU A 290 -9.85 2.82 2.69
CA GLU A 290 -10.68 2.64 1.49
C GLU A 290 -11.60 1.43 1.62
N VAL A 291 -11.11 0.27 2.07
CA VAL A 291 -11.94 -0.92 2.32
C VAL A 291 -13.03 -0.62 3.35
N TYR A 292 -12.71 0.09 4.42
CA TYR A 292 -13.67 0.52 5.43
C TYR A 292 -14.78 1.40 4.84
N ARG A 293 -14.41 2.37 3.99
CA ARG A 293 -15.37 3.24 3.28
C ARG A 293 -16.22 2.45 2.28
N ALA A 294 -15.62 1.55 1.51
CA ALA A 294 -16.29 0.68 0.55
C ALA A 294 -17.30 -0.25 1.24
N LEU A 295 -16.95 -0.85 2.38
CA LEU A 295 -17.87 -1.67 3.18
C LEU A 295 -19.07 -0.87 3.72
N SER A 296 -18.87 0.43 3.97
CA SER A 296 -19.95 1.32 4.42
C SER A 296 -20.96 1.55 3.31
N ALA A 297 -20.47 1.81 2.10
CA ALA A 297 -21.27 2.01 0.89
C ALA A 297 -21.89 0.71 0.34
N ALA A 298 -21.29 -0.45 0.62
CA ALA A 298 -21.78 -1.73 0.13
C ALA A 298 -23.21 -2.02 0.59
N SER A 299 -24.07 -2.31 -0.39
CA SER A 299 -25.50 -2.61 -0.21
C SER A 299 -25.85 -4.05 -0.56
N THR A 300 -25.05 -4.70 -1.41
CA THR A 300 -25.33 -6.05 -1.90
C THR A 300 -24.40 -7.10 -1.30
N ARG A 301 -24.86 -8.36 -1.29
CA ARG A 301 -24.07 -9.51 -0.81
C ARG A 301 -22.78 -9.67 -1.59
N ARG A 302 -22.88 -9.53 -2.91
CA ARG A 302 -21.77 -9.67 -3.84
C ARG A 302 -20.69 -8.61 -3.60
N GLU A 303 -21.08 -7.38 -3.28
CA GLU A 303 -20.12 -6.32 -2.91
C GLU A 303 -19.37 -6.67 -1.63
N VAL A 304 -20.10 -7.08 -0.58
CA VAL A 304 -19.48 -7.47 0.70
C VAL A 304 -18.55 -8.68 0.50
N GLU A 305 -19.01 -9.74 -0.18
CA GLU A 305 -18.23 -10.95 -0.44
C GLU A 305 -16.95 -10.68 -1.25
N ARG A 306 -16.94 -9.67 -2.13
CA ARG A 306 -15.74 -9.24 -2.87
C ARG A 306 -14.70 -8.55 -1.99
N LEU A 307 -15.13 -7.88 -0.91
CA LEU A 307 -14.26 -7.14 0.00
C LEU A 307 -13.61 -8.04 1.06
N ILE A 308 -14.28 -9.12 1.48
CA ILE A 308 -13.75 -10.11 2.44
C ILE A 308 -12.33 -10.59 2.10
N PRO A 309 -12.05 -11.14 0.90
CA PRO A 309 -10.71 -11.66 0.59
C PRO A 309 -9.66 -10.55 0.47
N ARG A 310 -10.05 -9.32 0.13
CA ARG A 310 -9.12 -8.17 0.11
C ARG A 310 -8.71 -7.83 1.54
N PHE A 311 -9.69 -7.68 2.42
CA PHE A 311 -9.47 -7.38 3.83
C PHE A 311 -8.56 -8.43 4.50
N HIS A 312 -8.88 -9.72 4.41
CA HIS A 312 -8.08 -10.76 5.07
C HIS A 312 -6.63 -10.85 4.55
N ARG A 313 -6.40 -10.60 3.25
CA ARG A 313 -5.04 -10.54 2.73
C ARG A 313 -4.25 -9.37 3.29
N MET A 314 -4.91 -8.22 3.45
CA MET A 314 -4.27 -7.05 4.05
C MET A 314 -4.01 -7.25 5.54
N GLU A 315 -5.00 -7.76 6.30
CA GLU A 315 -4.87 -8.12 7.73
C GLU A 315 -3.65 -9.03 7.94
N ASN A 316 -3.56 -10.13 7.19
CA ASN A 316 -2.42 -11.05 7.27
C ASN A 316 -1.09 -10.40 6.85
N PHE A 317 -1.12 -9.53 5.84
CA PHE A 317 0.09 -8.88 5.36
C PHE A 317 0.59 -7.81 6.32
N VAL A 318 -0.30 -7.08 6.99
CA VAL A 318 0.06 -6.12 8.05
C VAL A 318 0.79 -6.84 9.19
N ASP A 319 0.24 -7.96 9.67
CA ASP A 319 0.89 -8.78 10.70
C ASP A 319 2.26 -9.30 10.25
N TYR A 320 2.36 -9.74 9.00
CA TYR A 320 3.62 -10.18 8.40
C TYR A 320 4.66 -9.05 8.34
N VAL A 321 4.30 -7.85 7.87
CA VAL A 321 5.18 -6.69 7.79
C VAL A 321 5.69 -6.27 9.17
N PHE A 322 4.83 -6.31 10.20
CA PHE A 322 5.26 -6.02 11.57
C PHE A 322 6.26 -7.03 12.11
N ASN A 323 6.05 -8.32 11.84
CA ASN A 323 7.02 -9.35 12.22
C ASN A 323 8.35 -9.15 11.50
N GLU A 324 8.33 -8.89 10.20
CA GLU A 324 9.54 -8.61 9.41
C GLU A 324 10.28 -7.35 9.89
N ALA A 325 9.56 -6.31 10.32
CA ALA A 325 10.17 -5.10 10.89
C ALA A 325 10.91 -5.38 12.21
N ARG A 326 10.35 -6.25 13.06
CA ARG A 326 10.99 -6.69 14.31
C ARG A 326 12.19 -7.59 14.03
N ASP A 327 12.10 -8.49 13.07
CA ASP A 327 13.23 -9.33 12.66
C ASP A 327 14.36 -8.47 12.07
N ALA A 328 14.02 -7.45 11.28
CA ALA A 328 14.97 -6.46 10.78
C ALA A 328 15.70 -5.72 11.92
N GLU A 329 14.96 -5.23 12.92
CA GLU A 329 15.51 -4.58 14.11
C GLU A 329 16.55 -5.45 14.83
N ILE A 330 16.24 -6.73 15.01
CA ILE A 330 17.12 -7.71 15.68
C ILE A 330 18.35 -8.02 14.82
N SER A 331 18.19 -8.06 13.50
CA SER A 331 19.24 -8.40 12.53
C SER A 331 20.27 -7.29 12.31
N LEU A 332 19.92 -6.04 12.56
CA LEU A 332 20.84 -4.91 12.46
C LEU A 332 21.90 -4.94 13.58
N GLN A 333 23.13 -4.54 13.23
CA GLN A 333 24.23 -4.46 14.18
C GLN A 333 24.74 -3.02 14.39
N GLY A 334 25.40 -2.80 15.53
CA GLY A 334 26.11 -1.55 15.82
C GLY A 334 25.23 -0.29 15.82
N PRO A 335 25.73 0.85 15.31
CA PRO A 335 25.00 2.12 15.28
C PRO A 335 23.70 2.04 14.46
N ARG A 336 23.66 1.22 13.40
CA ARG A 336 22.48 1.10 12.51
C ARG A 336 21.24 0.64 13.24
N ARG A 337 21.39 -0.34 14.15
CA ARG A 337 20.28 -0.80 15.00
C ARG A 337 19.74 0.33 15.88
N ARG A 338 20.64 1.07 16.54
CA ARG A 338 20.26 2.21 17.40
C ARG A 338 19.53 3.30 16.60
N TYR A 339 20.02 3.64 15.41
CA TYR A 339 19.36 4.62 14.55
C TYR A 339 18.01 4.11 14.09
N PHE A 340 17.92 2.85 13.66
CA PHE A 340 16.65 2.24 13.25
C PHE A 340 15.62 2.27 14.38
N GLU A 341 15.99 1.86 15.60
CA GLU A 341 15.10 1.92 16.78
C GLU A 341 14.61 3.35 17.06
N THR A 342 15.48 4.36 16.87
CA THR A 342 15.14 5.77 17.11
C THR A 342 14.24 6.33 16.01
N LEU A 343 14.54 6.03 14.74
CA LEU A 343 13.75 6.41 13.57
C LEU A 343 12.38 5.75 13.60
N PHE A 344 12.30 4.45 13.93
CA PHE A 344 11.06 3.70 14.06
C PHE A 344 10.09 4.37 15.04
N LYS A 345 10.60 4.80 16.20
CA LYS A 345 9.81 5.55 17.19
C LYS A 345 9.45 6.95 16.71
N THR A 346 10.41 7.67 16.13
CA THR A 346 10.21 9.06 15.69
C THR A 346 9.17 9.17 14.59
N PHE A 347 9.18 8.24 13.62
CA PHE A 347 8.17 8.18 12.56
C PHE A 347 6.80 7.73 13.08
N GLY A 348 6.66 7.40 14.36
CA GLY A 348 5.37 7.03 14.95
C GLY A 348 4.89 5.64 14.52
N MET A 349 5.79 4.72 14.19
CA MET A 349 5.45 3.38 13.71
C MET A 349 4.60 2.58 14.72
N ASP A 350 4.82 2.79 16.03
CA ASP A 350 3.98 2.17 17.07
C ASP A 350 2.53 2.71 17.02
N HIS A 351 2.35 4.02 16.79
CA HIS A 351 1.02 4.62 16.63
C HIS A 351 0.33 4.17 15.33
N LEU A 352 1.09 4.02 14.25
CA LEU A 352 0.60 3.47 12.99
C LEU A 352 0.14 2.02 13.17
N ALA A 353 0.91 1.22 13.93
CA ALA A 353 0.54 -0.15 14.28
C ALA A 353 -0.76 -0.24 15.08
N ASP A 354 -0.90 0.58 16.12
CA ASP A 354 -2.12 0.62 16.92
C ASP A 354 -3.33 1.08 16.09
N THR A 355 -3.12 2.02 15.18
CA THR A 355 -4.15 2.51 14.26
C THR A 355 -4.62 1.42 13.30
N LEU A 356 -3.69 0.70 12.67
CA LEU A 356 -3.99 -0.43 11.78
C LEU A 356 -4.75 -1.52 12.52
N ARG A 357 -4.26 -1.95 13.70
CA ARG A 357 -4.92 -2.97 14.53
C ARG A 357 -6.32 -2.56 14.97
N SER A 358 -6.48 -1.31 15.41
CA SER A 358 -7.80 -0.79 15.78
C SER A 358 -8.74 -0.76 14.58
N ARG A 359 -8.24 -0.43 13.39
CA ARG A 359 -9.04 -0.40 12.17
C ARG A 359 -9.43 -1.80 11.71
N ASP A 360 -8.55 -2.77 11.83
CA ASP A 360 -8.86 -4.18 11.54
C ASP A 360 -10.05 -4.68 12.38
N GLN A 361 -10.05 -4.37 13.69
CA GLN A 361 -11.17 -4.72 14.56
C GLN A 361 -12.49 -4.05 14.12
N LEU A 362 -12.43 -2.77 13.72
CA LEU A 362 -13.59 -2.02 13.24
C LEU A 362 -14.12 -2.57 11.91
N VAL A 363 -13.23 -2.86 10.96
CA VAL A 363 -13.56 -3.42 9.65
C VAL A 363 -14.19 -4.80 9.83
N ARG A 364 -13.59 -5.66 10.65
CA ARG A 364 -14.11 -7.00 10.96
C ARG A 364 -15.49 -6.94 11.60
N SER A 365 -15.68 -6.08 12.61
CA SER A 365 -16.99 -5.88 13.25
C SER A 365 -18.05 -5.39 12.25
N ARG A 366 -17.69 -4.46 11.35
CA ARG A 366 -18.61 -3.95 10.33
C ARG A 366 -18.94 -5.00 9.27
N LEU A 367 -17.96 -5.79 8.85
CA LEU A 367 -18.11 -6.89 7.90
C LEU A 367 -19.05 -7.96 8.45
N ASP A 368 -18.92 -8.33 9.73
CA ASP A 368 -19.83 -9.27 10.41
C ASP A 368 -21.27 -8.72 10.47
N ARG A 369 -21.42 -7.44 10.82
CA ARG A 369 -22.74 -6.79 10.85
C ARG A 369 -23.39 -6.71 9.47
N LYS A 370 -22.64 -6.30 8.45
CA LYS A 370 -23.14 -6.16 7.08
C LYS A 370 -23.46 -7.52 6.45
N SER A 371 -22.61 -8.52 6.63
CA SER A 371 -22.87 -9.88 6.15
C SER A 371 -24.16 -10.45 6.77
N PHE A 372 -24.39 -10.24 8.08
CA PHE A 372 -25.63 -10.65 8.74
C PHE A 372 -26.85 -9.88 8.22
N GLN A 373 -26.76 -8.56 8.07
CA GLN A 373 -27.85 -7.74 7.54
C GLN A 373 -28.25 -8.16 6.13
N VAL A 374 -27.27 -8.39 5.26
CA VAL A 374 -27.52 -8.80 3.88
C VAL A 374 -28.08 -10.22 3.82
N ALA A 375 -27.53 -11.17 4.59
CA ALA A 375 -28.08 -12.53 4.68
C ALA A 375 -29.54 -12.53 5.19
N LYS A 376 -29.88 -11.62 6.11
CA LYS A 376 -31.27 -11.43 6.58
C LYS A 376 -32.17 -10.93 5.45
N THR A 377 -31.70 -9.98 4.64
CA THR A 377 -32.44 -9.47 3.47
C THR A 377 -32.65 -10.55 2.40
N ASP A 378 -31.61 -11.32 2.08
CA ASP A 378 -31.70 -12.43 1.11
C ASP A 378 -32.67 -13.51 1.61
N ARG A 379 -32.60 -13.87 2.90
CA ARG A 379 -33.55 -14.82 3.50
C ARG A 379 -34.98 -14.30 3.46
N ARG A 380 -35.19 -12.99 3.64
CA ARG A 380 -36.51 -12.35 3.50
C ARG A 380 -37.02 -12.47 2.06
N LEU A 381 -36.17 -12.20 1.08
CA LEU A 381 -36.51 -12.30 -0.34
C LEU A 381 -36.82 -13.74 -0.76
N LEU A 382 -36.03 -14.71 -0.30
CA LEU A 382 -36.27 -16.13 -0.57
C LEU A 382 -37.57 -16.63 0.07
N GLN A 383 -37.87 -16.19 1.30
CA GLN A 383 -39.16 -16.49 1.94
C GLN A 383 -40.34 -15.86 1.19
N PHE A 384 -40.18 -14.64 0.68
CA PHE A 384 -41.19 -14.00 -0.15
C PHE A 384 -41.41 -14.77 -1.47
N ALA A 385 -40.33 -15.19 -2.14
CA ALA A 385 -40.42 -16.00 -3.36
C ALA A 385 -41.11 -17.35 -3.10
N LEU A 386 -40.79 -18.03 -1.99
CA LEU A 386 -41.46 -19.26 -1.58
C LEU A 386 -42.95 -19.02 -1.27
N PHE A 387 -43.29 -17.90 -0.64
CA PHE A 387 -44.69 -17.52 -0.40
C PHE A 387 -45.44 -17.31 -1.71
N VAL A 388 -44.87 -16.58 -2.67
CA VAL A 388 -45.47 -16.36 -3.99
C VAL A 388 -45.64 -17.69 -4.73
N LEU A 389 -44.65 -18.57 -4.73
CA LEU A 389 -44.77 -19.91 -5.33
C LEU A 389 -45.89 -20.73 -4.70
N GLY A 390 -46.00 -20.73 -3.36
CA GLY A 390 -47.10 -21.38 -2.65
C GLY A 390 -48.46 -20.79 -3.01
N ALA A 391 -48.55 -19.45 -3.12
CA ALA A 391 -49.77 -18.78 -3.54
C ALA A 391 -50.18 -19.15 -4.98
N THR A 392 -49.23 -19.25 -5.91
CA THR A 392 -49.49 -19.72 -7.28
C THR A 392 -49.98 -21.17 -7.31
N GLN A 393 -49.44 -22.05 -6.47
CA GLN A 393 -49.92 -23.44 -6.36
C GLN A 393 -51.35 -23.51 -5.82
N VAL A 394 -51.68 -22.75 -4.78
CA VAL A 394 -53.04 -22.67 -4.25
C VAL A 394 -54.01 -22.14 -5.31
N PHE A 395 -53.59 -21.12 -6.05
CA PHE A 395 -54.37 -20.54 -7.14
C PHE A 395 -54.64 -21.54 -8.27
N ASN A 396 -53.62 -22.28 -8.71
CA ASN A 396 -53.75 -23.35 -9.71
C ASN A 396 -54.64 -24.49 -9.22
N PHE A 397 -54.50 -24.91 -7.96
CA PHE A 397 -55.38 -25.93 -7.38
C PHE A 397 -56.85 -25.51 -7.37
N VAL A 398 -57.13 -24.24 -7.08
CA VAL A 398 -58.49 -23.70 -7.14
C VAL A 398 -59.01 -23.67 -8.57
N LEU A 399 -58.19 -23.25 -9.54
CA LEU A 399 -58.53 -23.32 -10.96
C LEU A 399 -58.86 -24.75 -11.41
N ASP A 400 -58.05 -25.73 -11.00
CA ASP A 400 -58.27 -27.14 -11.29
C ASP A 400 -59.58 -27.64 -10.67
N ILE A 401 -59.89 -27.27 -9.42
CA ILE A 401 -61.19 -27.59 -8.80
C ILE A 401 -62.34 -27.03 -9.63
N PHE A 402 -62.29 -25.75 -10.03
CA PHE A 402 -63.33 -25.16 -10.87
C PHE A 402 -63.42 -25.80 -12.26
N GLY A 403 -62.31 -26.28 -12.82
CA GLY A 403 -62.28 -27.05 -14.05
C GLY A 403 -62.89 -28.45 -13.93
N TYR A 404 -62.84 -29.05 -12.74
CA TYR A 404 -63.41 -30.37 -12.45
C TYR A 404 -64.88 -30.34 -11.99
N VAL A 405 -65.39 -29.20 -11.52
CA VAL A 405 -66.80 -29.03 -11.14
C VAL A 405 -67.68 -29.05 -12.41
N LYS A 406 -68.17 -30.24 -12.76
CA LYS A 406 -69.34 -30.37 -13.64
C LYS A 406 -70.58 -29.98 -12.84
N ARG A 407 -71.46 -29.16 -13.43
CA ARG A 407 -72.76 -28.82 -12.81
C ARG A 407 -73.46 -30.13 -12.40
N PRO A 408 -73.89 -30.27 -11.13
CA PRO A 408 -74.57 -31.49 -10.69
C PRO A 408 -75.84 -31.69 -11.51
N GLU A 409 -76.07 -32.93 -11.94
CA GLU A 409 -77.33 -33.31 -12.57
C GLU A 409 -78.49 -33.09 -11.60
N PRO A 410 -79.68 -32.68 -12.07
CA PRO A 410 -80.80 -32.34 -11.19
C PRO A 410 -81.18 -33.53 -10.30
N GLY A 411 -81.01 -33.41 -8.98
CA GLY A 411 -81.47 -34.39 -7.98
C GLY A 411 -80.43 -35.00 -7.05
N GLN A 412 -79.14 -34.66 -7.17
CA GLN A 412 -78.10 -35.12 -6.23
C GLN A 412 -77.92 -34.17 -5.04
N VAL A 413 -77.67 -34.73 -3.84
CA VAL A 413 -77.31 -33.98 -2.64
C VAL A 413 -75.87 -33.46 -2.82
N PRO A 414 -75.63 -32.14 -2.84
CA PRO A 414 -74.33 -31.59 -3.18
C PRO A 414 -73.25 -31.99 -2.16
N GLY A 415 -72.11 -32.45 -2.67
CA GLY A 415 -70.90 -32.66 -1.87
C GLY A 415 -70.19 -31.34 -1.56
N LEU A 416 -69.16 -31.38 -0.70
CA LEU A 416 -68.39 -30.20 -0.31
C LEU A 416 -67.71 -29.49 -1.51
N VAL A 417 -67.50 -30.21 -2.60
CA VAL A 417 -66.95 -29.71 -3.88
C VAL A 417 -68.02 -29.02 -4.74
N ASP A 418 -69.28 -29.44 -4.66
CA ASP A 418 -70.40 -28.83 -5.41
C ASP A 418 -70.81 -27.46 -4.84
N LEU A 419 -70.53 -27.23 -3.56
CA LEU A 419 -70.67 -25.94 -2.88
C LEU A 419 -69.78 -24.84 -3.50
N PHE A 420 -68.63 -25.21 -4.07
CA PHE A 420 -67.78 -24.28 -4.81
C PHE A 420 -68.37 -23.93 -6.18
N GLY A 421 -69.17 -24.82 -6.79
CA GLY A 421 -69.91 -24.52 -8.02
C GLY A 421 -71.04 -23.48 -7.85
N TRP A 422 -71.45 -23.23 -6.61
CA TRP A 422 -72.45 -22.20 -6.24
C TRP A 422 -71.84 -20.86 -5.83
N LEU A 423 -70.53 -20.81 -5.61
CA LEU A 423 -69.79 -19.59 -5.31
C LEU A 423 -69.46 -18.87 -6.62
N ASP A 424 -69.75 -17.56 -6.69
CA ASP A 424 -69.34 -16.74 -7.82
C ASP A 424 -67.82 -16.81 -7.96
N ILE A 425 -67.36 -17.17 -9.16
CA ILE A 425 -65.95 -17.28 -9.51
C ILE A 425 -65.24 -15.98 -9.13
N ASN A 426 -65.88 -14.83 -9.34
CA ASN A 426 -65.32 -13.54 -8.98
C ASN A 426 -65.13 -13.38 -7.45
N LEU A 427 -66.05 -13.89 -6.63
CA LEU A 427 -65.94 -13.80 -5.17
C LEU A 427 -64.81 -14.67 -4.63
N THR A 428 -64.66 -15.88 -5.17
CA THR A 428 -63.62 -16.82 -4.76
C THR A 428 -62.24 -16.33 -5.18
N PHE A 429 -62.10 -15.83 -6.41
CA PHE A 429 -60.87 -15.19 -6.88
C PHE A 429 -60.53 -13.95 -6.06
N ASN A 430 -61.50 -13.08 -5.78
CA ASN A 430 -61.27 -11.90 -4.95
C ASN A 430 -60.83 -12.27 -3.53
N ALA A 431 -61.44 -13.30 -2.91
CA ALA A 431 -61.05 -13.77 -1.58
C ALA A 431 -59.63 -14.36 -1.55
N ILE A 432 -59.24 -15.11 -2.59
CA ILE A 432 -57.88 -15.65 -2.73
C ILE A 432 -56.87 -14.53 -2.97
N ILE A 433 -57.17 -13.59 -3.86
CA ILE A 433 -56.33 -12.41 -4.10
C ILE A 433 -56.18 -11.62 -2.80
N LEU A 434 -57.25 -11.43 -2.03
CA LEU A 434 -57.22 -10.77 -0.72
C LEU A 434 -56.36 -11.54 0.28
N LEU A 435 -56.44 -12.87 0.33
CA LEU A 435 -55.61 -13.70 1.19
C LEU A 435 -54.13 -13.67 0.79
N VAL A 436 -53.82 -13.63 -0.50
CA VAL A 436 -52.46 -13.48 -1.02
C VAL A 436 -51.92 -12.08 -0.70
N ILE A 437 -52.71 -11.02 -0.89
CA ILE A 437 -52.35 -9.65 -0.54
C ILE A 437 -52.20 -9.49 0.99
N LEU A 438 -53.11 -10.03 1.79
CA LEU A 438 -53.03 -10.02 3.26
C LEU A 438 -51.85 -10.83 3.76
N GLY A 439 -51.56 -11.98 3.16
CA GLY A 439 -50.38 -12.79 3.47
C GLY A 439 -49.08 -12.09 3.08
N ALA A 440 -49.03 -11.42 1.92
CA ALA A 440 -47.91 -10.61 1.49
C ALA A 440 -47.70 -9.38 2.39
N LEU A 441 -48.77 -8.69 2.76
CA LEU A 441 -48.76 -7.58 3.71
C LEU A 441 -48.33 -8.06 5.10
N TYR A 442 -48.84 -9.19 5.59
CA TYR A 442 -48.44 -9.74 6.88
C TYR A 442 -46.97 -10.18 6.92
N ALA A 443 -46.47 -10.80 5.84
CA ALA A 443 -45.06 -11.13 5.68
C ALA A 443 -44.16 -9.88 5.62
N SER A 444 -44.70 -8.76 5.12
CA SER A 444 -44.04 -7.46 5.07
C SER A 444 -44.11 -6.69 6.41
N PHE A 445 -45.24 -6.72 7.12
CA PHE A 445 -45.53 -5.89 8.29
C PHE A 445 -45.24 -6.50 9.66
N ARG A 446 -45.22 -7.84 9.85
CA ARG A 446 -44.89 -8.46 11.16
C ARG A 446 -43.38 -8.37 11.50
N ARG A 447 -42.67 -7.39 10.93
CA ARG A 447 -41.20 -7.36 10.80
C ARG A 447 -40.55 -5.99 10.99
N ASN A 448 -41.23 -5.07 11.69
CA ASN A 448 -40.58 -3.99 12.46
C ASN A 448 -40.32 -4.48 13.87
#